data_AF-A0A919CNJ2-F1
#
_entry.id   AF-A0A919CNJ2-F1
#
_cell.length_a   1.000
_cell.length_b   1.000
_cell.length_c   1.000
_cell.angle_alpha   90.00
_cell.angle_beta   90.00
_cell.angle_gamma   90.00
#
_symmetry.space_group_name_H-M   'P 1'
#
loop_
_entity.id
_entity.type
_entity.pdbx_description
1 polymer ?
#
loop_
_entity_poly.entity_id
_entity_poly.type
_entity_poly.pdbx_seq_one_letter_code
_entity_poly.pdbx_strand_id
1 'polypeptide(L)'
;MTLPATIDRLEDLPEAVREHYVATEDGRFRLDADGVEDVAGLKSALEKERAARKALKAELAARDEAGAGDAEAVPDDTSEPEPEPEPAAAPDPRQAALEARLVDAEARAALQAARGVPELLLPMLRDRLSVAEDGAGGLAVRVLDEAGKPQRREVEDGAYLTVADLVEGLRADPVYGRAFDGSGKGGSGAPTAGRGEPGPLTISADDPRAIARHVADIAAGRVRVA
;
A
#
# COMPACT_ATOMS: atom_id res chain seq x y z
N MET A 1 42.78 46.82 17.19
CA MET A 1 42.12 47.40 16.01
C MET A 1 41.00 46.46 15.61
N THR A 2 39.78 46.93 15.45
CA THR A 2 38.65 46.11 15.01
C THR A 2 38.58 46.14 13.49
N LEU A 3 38.68 44.99 12.84
CA LEU A 3 38.52 44.88 11.39
C LEU A 3 37.03 44.71 11.06
N PRO A 4 36.46 45.53 10.16
CA PRO A 4 35.07 45.37 9.75
C PRO A 4 34.90 44.11 8.90
N ALA A 5 33.83 43.35 9.14
CA ALA A 5 33.57 42.11 8.39
C ALA A 5 33.27 42.35 6.90
N THR A 6 32.74 43.53 6.56
CA THR A 6 32.44 43.98 5.19
C THR A 6 32.76 45.47 5.04
N ILE A 7 33.29 45.89 3.89
CA ILE A 7 33.63 47.29 3.58
C ILE A 7 33.30 47.65 2.13
N ASP A 8 33.00 48.92 1.87
CA ASP A 8 32.63 49.42 0.54
C ASP A 8 33.86 49.81 -0.31
N ARG A 9 34.96 50.25 0.33
CA ARG A 9 36.21 50.64 -0.35
C ARG A 9 37.42 50.04 0.35
N LEU A 10 38.27 49.35 -0.42
CA LEU A 10 39.48 48.70 0.09
C LEU A 10 40.54 49.72 0.57
N GLU A 11 40.46 50.96 0.09
CA GLU A 11 41.38 52.06 0.38
C GLU A 11 41.31 52.54 1.85
N ASP A 12 40.14 52.40 2.47
CA ASP A 12 39.88 52.79 3.86
C ASP A 12 40.53 51.84 4.89
N LEU A 13 41.13 50.74 4.41
CA LEU A 13 41.84 49.76 5.22
C LEU A 13 43.38 49.95 5.15
N PRO A 14 44.10 49.69 6.25
CA PRO A 14 45.56 49.62 6.24
C PRO A 14 46.06 48.62 5.19
N GLU A 15 47.13 48.98 4.48
CA GLU A 15 47.64 48.21 3.34
C GLU A 15 47.92 46.74 3.67
N ALA A 16 48.42 46.48 4.89
CA ALA A 16 48.75 45.15 5.39
C ALA A 16 47.55 44.19 5.55
N VAL A 17 46.30 44.68 5.58
CA VAL A 17 45.11 43.83 5.74
C VAL A 17 44.26 43.73 4.48
N ARG A 18 44.60 44.47 3.41
CA ARG A 18 43.84 44.46 2.14
C ARG A 18 43.89 43.11 1.44
N GLU A 19 44.99 42.37 1.59
CA GLU A 19 45.18 41.03 1.03
C GLU A 19 44.21 39.98 1.61
N HIS A 20 43.62 40.27 2.76
CA HIS A 20 42.67 39.38 3.44
C HIS A 20 41.20 39.73 3.14
N TYR A 21 40.90 40.54 2.12
CA TYR A 21 39.53 40.87 1.73
C TYR A 21 39.22 40.41 0.30
N VAL A 22 38.09 39.72 0.13
CA VAL A 22 37.61 39.18 -1.16
C VAL A 22 36.42 40.00 -1.65
N ALA A 23 36.39 40.29 -2.96
CA ALA A 23 35.27 40.97 -3.61
C ALA A 23 34.02 40.07 -3.61
N THR A 24 32.90 40.61 -3.14
CA THR A 24 31.58 39.98 -3.18
C THR A 24 30.84 40.42 -4.45
N GLU A 25 29.89 39.61 -4.94
CA GLU A 25 29.07 39.92 -6.13
C GLU A 25 28.35 41.29 -6.05
N ASP A 26 28.10 41.79 -4.85
CA ASP A 26 27.50 43.10 -4.57
C ASP A 26 28.43 44.31 -4.80
N GLY A 27 29.70 44.10 -5.18
CA GLY A 27 30.71 45.15 -5.30
C GLY A 27 31.32 45.64 -3.97
N ARG A 28 31.08 44.90 -2.88
CA ARG A 28 31.66 45.13 -1.54
C ARG A 28 32.76 44.12 -1.24
N PHE A 29 33.65 44.43 -0.30
CA PHE A 29 34.76 43.57 0.10
C PHE A 29 34.48 42.90 1.45
N ARG A 30 34.63 41.58 1.54
CA ARG A 30 34.43 40.78 2.77
C ARG A 30 35.75 40.22 3.27
N LEU A 31 35.96 40.22 4.59
CA LEU A 31 37.14 39.61 5.21
C LEU A 31 37.15 38.09 4.98
N ASP A 32 38.22 37.59 4.37
CA ASP A 32 38.52 36.18 4.10
C ASP A 32 39.12 35.54 5.35
N ALA A 33 38.24 35.11 6.25
CA ALA A 33 38.59 34.40 7.46
C ALA A 33 38.16 32.94 7.34
N ASP A 34 39.07 32.02 7.64
CA ASP A 34 38.80 30.58 7.65
C ASP A 34 37.56 30.25 8.50
N GLY A 35 36.57 29.59 7.90
CA GLY A 35 35.32 29.19 8.55
C GLY A 35 34.11 30.13 8.30
N VAL A 36 34.27 31.17 7.48
CA VAL A 36 33.17 32.07 7.11
C VAL A 36 32.58 31.65 5.76
N GLU A 37 31.52 30.84 5.81
CA GLU A 37 30.83 30.35 4.60
C GLU A 37 30.10 31.47 3.83
N ASP A 38 30.11 31.39 2.51
CA ASP A 38 29.35 32.28 1.64
C ASP A 38 27.86 31.93 1.65
N VAL A 39 27.09 32.73 2.41
CA VAL A 39 25.64 32.58 2.55
C VAL A 39 24.83 33.31 1.48
N ALA A 40 25.46 34.00 0.52
CA ALA A 40 24.75 34.74 -0.53
C ALA A 40 24.00 33.79 -1.49
N GLY A 41 24.65 32.69 -1.89
CA GLY A 41 24.02 31.64 -2.69
C GLY A 41 22.81 30.99 -2.00
N LEU A 42 22.90 30.77 -0.69
CA LEU A 42 21.81 30.17 0.10
C LEU A 42 20.59 31.09 0.23
N LYS A 43 20.80 32.40 0.37
CA LYS A 43 19.70 33.38 0.43
C LYS A 43 18.97 33.48 -0.90
N SER A 44 19.69 33.55 -2.02
CA SER A 44 19.06 33.60 -3.34
C SER A 44 18.32 32.30 -3.70
N ALA A 45 18.86 31.14 -3.29
CA ALA A 45 18.17 29.86 -3.45
C ALA A 45 16.87 29.79 -2.63
N LEU A 46 16.88 30.28 -1.39
CA LEU A 46 15.71 30.31 -0.50
C LEU A 46 14.64 31.31 -0.98
N GLU A 47 15.03 32.44 -1.57
CA GLU A 47 14.08 33.35 -2.20
C GLU A 47 13.42 32.73 -3.44
N LYS A 48 14.18 32.01 -4.26
CA LYS A 48 13.64 31.24 -5.40
C LYS A 48 12.67 30.14 -4.94
N GLU A 49 13.00 29.42 -3.88
CA GLU A 49 12.13 28.40 -3.28
C GLU A 49 10.81 29.01 -2.78
N ARG A 50 10.87 30.15 -2.08
CA ARG A 50 9.67 30.86 -1.61
C ARG A 50 8.80 31.38 -2.75
N ALA A 51 9.41 31.89 -3.82
CA ALA A 51 8.69 32.35 -5.00
C ALA A 51 7.97 31.19 -5.72
N ALA A 52 8.65 30.05 -5.91
CA ALA A 52 8.07 28.85 -6.50
C ALA A 52 6.91 28.31 -5.65
N ARG A 53 7.08 28.22 -4.32
CA ARG A 53 6.01 27.79 -3.41
C ARG A 53 4.80 28.72 -3.43
N LYS A 54 5.02 30.03 -3.53
CA LYS A 54 3.92 31.00 -3.63
C LYS A 54 3.16 30.87 -4.96
N ALA A 55 3.85 30.66 -6.06
CA ALA A 55 3.24 30.46 -7.38
C ALA A 55 2.37 29.19 -7.40
N LEU A 56 2.92 28.06 -6.96
CA LEU A 56 2.18 26.80 -6.87
C LEU A 56 0.97 26.89 -5.93
N LYS A 57 1.12 27.58 -4.79
CA LYS A 57 0.01 27.80 -3.87
C LYS A 57 -1.09 28.67 -4.48
N ALA A 58 -0.73 29.69 -5.27
CA ALA A 58 -1.71 30.53 -5.97
C ALA A 58 -2.43 29.76 -7.07
N GLU A 59 -1.73 28.89 -7.80
CA GLU A 59 -2.31 28.04 -8.83
C GLU A 59 -3.29 27.01 -8.25
N LEU A 60 -2.94 26.38 -7.12
CA LEU A 60 -3.86 25.48 -6.40
C LEU A 60 -5.09 26.23 -5.88
N ALA A 61 -4.91 27.41 -5.29
CA ALA A 61 -6.02 28.22 -4.82
C ALA A 61 -6.95 28.66 -5.98
N ALA A 62 -6.39 29.03 -7.13
CA ALA A 62 -7.18 29.37 -8.32
C ALA A 62 -7.94 28.16 -8.88
N ARG A 63 -7.36 26.96 -8.81
CA ARG A 63 -8.03 25.71 -9.20
C ARG A 63 -9.16 25.34 -8.24
N ASP A 64 -8.95 25.53 -6.94
CA ASP A 64 -9.96 25.26 -5.92
C ASP A 64 -11.11 26.28 -5.99
N GLU A 65 -10.83 27.55 -6.28
CA GLU A 65 -11.86 28.57 -6.53
C GLU A 65 -12.64 28.32 -7.82
N ALA A 66 -11.99 27.84 -8.89
CA ALA A 66 -12.66 27.44 -10.12
C ALA A 66 -13.52 26.17 -9.98
N GLY A 67 -13.24 25.33 -8.98
CA GLY A 67 -14.02 24.13 -8.66
C GLY A 67 -15.13 24.34 -7.62
N ALA A 68 -15.24 25.53 -7.04
CA ALA A 68 -16.20 25.83 -5.96
C ALA A 68 -17.42 26.65 -6.40
N GLY A 69 -17.51 27.03 -7.68
CA GLY A 69 -18.71 27.60 -8.29
C GLY A 69 -19.56 26.50 -8.94
N ASP A 70 -20.85 26.49 -8.67
CA ASP A 70 -21.88 25.61 -9.24
C ASP A 70 -22.05 24.22 -8.59
N ALA A 71 -22.44 24.24 -7.32
CA ALA A 71 -23.26 23.18 -6.73
C ALA A 71 -24.69 23.70 -6.50
N GLU A 72 -25.45 23.93 -7.58
CA GLU A 72 -26.90 24.09 -7.49
C GLU A 72 -27.58 23.51 -8.75
N ALA A 73 -28.44 22.50 -8.51
CA ALA A 73 -29.35 21.78 -9.39
C ALA A 73 -29.37 22.11 -10.89
N VAL A 74 -28.89 21.18 -11.73
CA VAL A 74 -29.26 21.09 -13.15
C VAL A 74 -30.35 20.03 -13.32
N PRO A 75 -31.61 20.40 -13.58
CA PRO A 75 -32.59 19.50 -14.17
C PRO A 75 -32.18 19.16 -15.61
N ASP A 76 -32.46 17.91 -15.97
CA ASP A 76 -32.34 17.28 -17.28
C ASP A 76 -32.76 18.19 -18.45
N ASP A 77 -32.07 18.00 -19.58
CA ASP A 77 -32.36 18.52 -20.93
C ASP A 77 -31.89 19.96 -21.27
N THR A 78 -30.64 20.09 -21.72
CA THR A 78 -30.28 20.96 -22.86
C THR A 78 -28.98 20.50 -23.50
N SER A 79 -29.16 19.86 -24.66
CA SER A 79 -28.15 19.48 -25.63
C SER A 79 -27.40 20.68 -26.22
N GLU A 80 -26.15 20.86 -25.79
CA GLU A 80 -25.02 21.28 -26.64
C GLU A 80 -23.90 20.26 -26.43
N PRO A 81 -23.17 19.87 -27.49
CA PRO A 81 -22.31 18.70 -27.46
C PRO A 81 -21.22 18.88 -26.41
N GLU A 82 -21.07 17.89 -25.54
CA GLU A 82 -19.89 17.76 -24.70
C GLU A 82 -18.67 18.05 -25.58
N PRO A 83 -17.71 18.91 -25.17
CA PRO A 83 -16.40 18.83 -25.78
C PRO A 83 -16.02 17.37 -25.62
N GLU A 84 -15.88 16.64 -26.74
CA GLU A 84 -15.35 15.29 -26.73
C GLU A 84 -14.23 15.30 -25.71
N PRO A 85 -14.26 14.46 -24.65
CA PRO A 85 -13.20 14.48 -23.67
C PRO A 85 -11.94 14.33 -24.50
N GLU A 86 -11.07 15.36 -24.50
CA GLU A 86 -9.73 15.24 -25.04
C GLU A 86 -9.24 13.91 -24.50
N PRO A 87 -8.97 12.90 -25.35
CA PRO A 87 -8.89 11.53 -24.91
C PRO A 87 -7.87 11.53 -23.79
N ALA A 88 -8.35 11.33 -22.55
CA ALA A 88 -7.53 11.37 -21.35
C ALA A 88 -6.30 10.56 -21.71
N ALA A 89 -5.15 11.26 -21.80
CA ALA A 89 -3.98 10.77 -22.52
C ALA A 89 -3.83 9.29 -22.21
N ALA A 90 -4.01 8.44 -23.24
CA ALA A 90 -4.19 7.01 -23.06
C ALA A 90 -3.18 6.53 -22.01
N PRO A 91 -3.63 5.86 -20.93
CA PRO A 91 -2.76 5.55 -19.79
C PRO A 91 -1.50 4.90 -20.35
N ASP A 92 -0.33 5.43 -19.99
CA ASP A 92 0.93 4.95 -20.56
C ASP A 92 0.93 3.42 -20.41
N PRO A 93 1.06 2.65 -21.50
CA PRO A 93 0.97 1.19 -21.43
C PRO A 93 1.95 0.59 -20.42
N ARG A 94 3.04 1.31 -20.08
CA ARG A 94 3.97 0.94 -19.02
C ARG A 94 3.37 1.12 -17.62
N GLN A 95 2.66 2.22 -17.37
CA GLN A 95 1.99 2.47 -16.10
C GLN A 95 0.88 1.45 -15.86
N ALA A 96 0.01 1.22 -16.84
CA ALA A 96 -1.05 0.22 -16.75
C ALA A 96 -0.48 -1.20 -16.47
N ALA A 97 0.64 -1.56 -17.10
CA ALA A 97 1.32 -2.84 -16.85
C ALA A 97 1.96 -2.91 -15.44
N LEU A 98 2.45 -1.80 -14.90
CA LEU A 98 2.99 -1.73 -13.53
C LEU A 98 1.87 -1.85 -12.50
N GLU A 99 0.79 -1.10 -12.68
CA GLU A 99 -0.38 -1.15 -11.80
C GLU A 99 -0.97 -2.54 -11.75
N ALA A 100 -1.19 -3.17 -12.91
CA ALA A 100 -1.69 -4.54 -12.98
C ALA A 100 -0.77 -5.52 -12.24
N ARG A 101 0.55 -5.38 -12.36
CA ARG A 101 1.53 -6.24 -11.66
C ARG A 101 1.54 -6.00 -10.15
N LEU A 102 1.38 -4.76 -9.71
CA LEU A 102 1.33 -4.41 -8.29
C LEU A 102 0.06 -4.98 -7.64
N VAL A 103 -1.10 -4.76 -8.25
CA VAL A 103 -2.38 -5.33 -7.81
C VAL A 103 -2.28 -6.86 -7.75
N ASP A 104 -1.75 -7.48 -8.79
CA ASP A 104 -1.54 -8.93 -8.86
C ASP A 104 -0.64 -9.47 -7.74
N ALA A 105 0.48 -8.79 -7.47
CA ALA A 105 1.44 -9.22 -6.46
C ALA A 105 0.84 -9.11 -5.06
N GLU A 106 0.18 -8.00 -4.77
CA GLU A 106 -0.42 -7.74 -3.45
C GLU A 106 -1.61 -8.65 -3.19
N ALA A 107 -2.50 -8.83 -4.17
CA ALA A 107 -3.61 -9.77 -4.09
C ALA A 107 -3.13 -11.21 -3.88
N ARG A 108 -2.12 -11.66 -4.63
CA ARG A 108 -1.52 -13.01 -4.43
C ARG A 108 -0.93 -13.15 -3.03
N ALA A 109 -0.21 -12.14 -2.54
CA ALA A 109 0.38 -12.19 -1.20
C ALA A 109 -0.68 -12.29 -0.10
N ALA A 110 -1.74 -11.48 -0.19
CA ALA A 110 -2.85 -11.52 0.77
C ALA A 110 -3.60 -12.87 0.74
N LEU A 111 -3.86 -13.40 -0.46
CA LEU A 111 -4.50 -14.72 -0.61
C LEU A 111 -3.64 -15.86 -0.06
N GLN A 112 -2.32 -15.83 -0.31
CA GLN A 112 -1.41 -16.83 0.24
C GLN A 112 -1.40 -16.80 1.77
N ALA A 113 -1.38 -15.61 2.38
CA ALA A 113 -1.46 -15.45 3.83
C ALA A 113 -2.78 -16.02 4.40
N ALA A 114 -3.88 -15.82 3.68
CA ALA A 114 -5.20 -16.33 4.04
C ALA A 114 -5.45 -17.80 3.68
N ARG A 115 -4.49 -18.48 3.01
CA ARG A 115 -4.64 -19.84 2.44
C ARG A 115 -5.82 -19.95 1.46
N GLY A 116 -6.01 -18.91 0.65
CA GLY A 116 -6.95 -18.89 -0.46
C GLY A 116 -6.33 -19.41 -1.76
N VAL A 117 -7.16 -19.92 -2.67
CA VAL A 117 -6.77 -20.36 -4.01
C VAL A 117 -6.69 -19.14 -4.95
N PRO A 118 -5.50 -18.73 -5.42
CA PRO A 118 -5.35 -17.50 -6.21
C PRO A 118 -6.07 -17.53 -7.56
N GLU A 119 -6.04 -18.67 -8.25
CA GLU A 119 -6.65 -18.80 -9.58
C GLU A 119 -8.16 -18.52 -9.60
N LEU A 120 -8.86 -18.73 -8.48
CA LEU A 120 -10.30 -18.49 -8.37
C LEU A 120 -10.62 -17.06 -7.95
N LEU A 121 -9.79 -16.45 -7.12
CA LEU A 121 -10.08 -15.18 -6.46
C LEU A 121 -9.41 -13.98 -7.16
N LEU A 122 -8.29 -14.18 -7.87
CA LEU A 122 -7.58 -13.10 -8.55
C LEU A 122 -8.42 -12.34 -9.59
N PRO A 123 -9.22 -12.99 -10.46
CA PRO A 123 -10.01 -12.26 -11.46
C PRO A 123 -10.96 -11.24 -10.82
N MET A 124 -11.66 -11.63 -9.75
CA MET A 124 -12.59 -10.76 -9.04
C MET A 124 -11.87 -9.71 -8.19
N LEU A 125 -10.72 -10.03 -7.60
CA LEU A 125 -9.93 -9.05 -6.84
C LEU A 125 -9.42 -7.93 -7.74
N ARG A 126 -8.98 -8.23 -8.96
CA ARG A 126 -8.50 -7.22 -9.92
C ARG A 126 -9.54 -6.14 -10.20
N ASP A 127 -10.80 -6.53 -10.35
CA ASP A 127 -11.89 -5.59 -10.64
C ASP A 127 -12.23 -4.69 -9.43
N ARG A 128 -11.83 -5.10 -8.22
CA ARG A 128 -12.12 -4.40 -6.96
C ARG A 128 -10.91 -3.67 -6.38
N LEU A 129 -9.77 -3.71 -7.04
CA LEU A 129 -8.52 -3.12 -6.55
C LEU A 129 -8.02 -2.07 -7.55
N SER A 130 -7.58 -0.92 -7.05
CA SER A 130 -6.90 0.09 -7.84
C SER A 130 -5.64 0.56 -7.16
N VAL A 131 -4.66 1.00 -7.94
CA VAL A 131 -3.48 1.66 -7.40
C VAL A 131 -3.79 3.14 -7.25
N ALA A 132 -3.55 3.67 -6.06
CA ALA A 132 -3.64 5.10 -5.79
C ALA A 132 -2.30 5.59 -5.24
N GLU A 133 -1.92 6.80 -5.60
CA GLU A 133 -0.83 7.49 -4.92
C GLU A 133 -1.25 7.77 -3.48
N ASP A 134 -0.42 7.35 -2.54
CA ASP A 134 -0.58 7.76 -1.16
C ASP A 134 -0.10 9.20 -0.98
N GLY A 135 -0.55 9.88 0.09
CA GLY A 135 -0.20 11.28 0.35
C GLY A 135 1.30 11.55 0.57
N ALA A 136 2.14 10.51 0.50
CA ALA A 136 3.58 10.56 0.64
C ALA A 136 4.33 10.31 -0.71
N GLY A 137 3.61 10.10 -1.82
CA GLY A 137 4.20 9.86 -3.15
C GLY A 137 4.61 8.42 -3.43
N GLY A 138 4.20 7.47 -2.58
CA GLY A 138 4.24 6.03 -2.81
C GLY A 138 2.98 5.53 -3.53
N LEU A 139 3.08 4.34 -4.13
CA LEU A 139 1.93 3.67 -4.74
C LEU A 139 1.36 2.66 -3.74
N ALA A 140 0.07 2.79 -3.42
CA ALA A 140 -0.64 1.89 -2.52
C ALA A 140 -1.88 1.30 -3.22
N VAL A 141 -2.09 0.00 -3.09
CA VAL A 141 -3.30 -0.64 -3.59
C VAL A 141 -4.47 -0.36 -2.63
N ARG A 142 -5.59 0.10 -3.19
CA ARG A 142 -6.83 0.44 -2.47
C ARG A 142 -7.96 -0.45 -2.95
N VAL A 143 -8.87 -0.78 -2.03
CA VAL A 143 -10.11 -1.48 -2.36
C VAL A 143 -11.15 -0.47 -2.83
N LEU A 144 -11.78 -0.75 -3.96
CA LEU A 144 -12.87 0.04 -4.52
C LEU A 144 -14.23 -0.43 -4.01
N ASP A 145 -15.16 0.51 -3.84
CA ASP A 145 -16.58 0.26 -3.61
C ASP A 145 -17.36 0.07 -4.93
N GLU A 146 -18.68 -0.11 -4.83
CA GLU A 146 -19.58 -0.26 -6.00
C GLU A 146 -19.61 0.99 -6.90
N ALA A 147 -19.20 2.15 -6.39
CA ALA A 147 -19.11 3.41 -7.13
C ALA A 147 -17.71 3.64 -7.74
N GLY A 148 -16.78 2.69 -7.61
CA GLY A 148 -15.41 2.80 -8.09
C GLY A 148 -14.55 3.76 -7.27
N LYS A 149 -14.96 4.09 -6.04
CA LYS A 149 -14.20 4.97 -5.13
C LYS A 149 -13.46 4.14 -4.08
N PRO A 150 -12.28 4.58 -3.61
CA PRO A 150 -11.53 3.85 -2.59
C PRO A 150 -12.33 3.82 -1.28
N GLN A 151 -12.64 2.60 -0.82
CA GLN A 151 -13.49 2.36 0.32
C GLN A 151 -12.75 2.70 1.62
N ARG A 152 -13.38 3.50 2.48
CA ARG A 152 -12.88 3.78 3.83
C ARG A 152 -13.37 2.71 4.79
N ARG A 153 -12.52 2.33 5.74
CA ARG A 153 -12.89 1.44 6.84
C ARG A 153 -13.88 2.18 7.74
N GLU A 154 -15.04 1.59 8.00
CA GLU A 154 -16.07 2.18 8.89
C GLU A 154 -15.60 2.31 10.35
N VAL A 155 -14.63 1.49 10.77
CA VAL A 155 -14.31 1.23 12.18
C VAL A 155 -13.22 2.18 12.74
N GLU A 156 -12.48 2.92 11.91
CA GLU A 156 -11.34 3.72 12.41
C GLU A 156 -10.95 4.92 11.52
N ASP A 157 -10.51 6.01 12.17
CA ASP A 157 -10.15 7.35 11.66
C ASP A 157 -9.67 7.42 10.19
N GLY A 158 -10.62 7.51 9.25
CA GLY A 158 -10.35 7.82 7.84
C GLY A 158 -9.44 6.83 7.10
N ALA A 159 -9.09 5.71 7.72
CA ALA A 159 -8.23 4.68 7.14
C ALA A 159 -8.96 3.99 5.99
N TYR A 160 -8.24 3.66 4.93
CA TYR A 160 -8.82 2.91 3.80
C TYR A 160 -8.87 1.41 4.12
N LEU A 161 -9.84 0.72 3.53
CA LEU A 161 -9.90 -0.74 3.57
C LEU A 161 -8.66 -1.33 2.88
N THR A 162 -8.01 -2.29 3.52
CA THR A 162 -6.83 -2.95 2.96
C THR A 162 -7.20 -4.20 2.17
N VAL A 163 -6.29 -4.69 1.33
CA VAL A 163 -6.47 -5.95 0.59
C VAL A 163 -6.68 -7.14 1.54
N ALA A 164 -6.00 -7.13 2.70
CA ALA A 164 -6.17 -8.16 3.72
C ALA A 164 -7.60 -8.20 4.28
N ASP A 165 -8.17 -7.04 4.60
CA ASP A 165 -9.55 -6.96 5.11
C ASP A 165 -10.57 -7.45 4.09
N LEU A 166 -10.37 -7.11 2.80
CA LEU A 166 -11.22 -7.61 1.72
C LEU A 166 -11.16 -9.14 1.63
N VAL A 167 -9.97 -9.71 1.72
CA VAL A 167 -9.77 -11.17 1.69
C VAL A 167 -10.40 -11.85 2.91
N GLU A 168 -10.34 -11.24 4.09
CA GLU A 168 -11.06 -11.75 5.27
C GLU A 168 -12.58 -11.70 5.08
N GLY A 169 -13.11 -10.63 4.49
CA GLY A 169 -14.53 -10.55 4.11
C GLY A 169 -14.94 -11.65 3.13
N LEU A 170 -14.12 -11.91 2.10
CA LEU A 170 -14.35 -12.98 1.13
C LEU A 170 -14.30 -14.38 1.75
N ARG A 171 -13.49 -14.56 2.79
CA ARG A 171 -13.44 -15.82 3.53
C ARG A 171 -14.72 -16.11 4.30
N ALA A 172 -15.41 -15.07 4.77
CA ALA A 172 -16.70 -15.18 5.45
C ALA A 172 -17.88 -15.34 4.47
N ASP A 173 -17.70 -15.00 3.20
CA ASP A 173 -18.73 -15.08 2.18
C ASP A 173 -19.11 -16.55 1.85
N PRO A 174 -20.41 -16.89 1.71
CA PRO A 174 -20.85 -18.26 1.44
C PRO A 174 -20.46 -18.82 0.05
N VAL A 175 -20.21 -17.94 -0.92
CA VAL A 175 -19.79 -18.27 -2.28
C VAL A 175 -18.28 -18.39 -2.34
N TYR A 176 -17.57 -17.34 -1.91
CA TYR A 176 -16.11 -17.26 -2.05
C TYR A 176 -15.34 -17.98 -0.93
N GLY A 177 -15.96 -18.19 0.24
CA GLY A 177 -15.35 -18.90 1.37
C GLY A 177 -14.88 -20.32 1.03
N ARG A 178 -15.46 -20.94 0.00
CA ARG A 178 -15.07 -22.27 -0.50
C ARG A 178 -13.70 -22.29 -1.18
N ALA A 179 -13.22 -21.13 -1.64
CA ALA A 179 -11.90 -20.99 -2.25
C ALA A 179 -10.78 -20.87 -1.20
N PHE A 180 -11.11 -20.93 0.09
CA PHE A 180 -10.13 -20.92 1.18
C PHE A 180 -10.03 -22.30 1.82
N ASP A 181 -8.82 -22.66 2.26
CA ASP A 181 -8.63 -23.86 3.05
C ASP A 181 -9.42 -23.74 4.36
N GLY A 182 -10.22 -24.78 4.65
CA GLY A 182 -10.88 -24.91 5.93
C GLY A 182 -9.85 -24.89 7.05
N SER A 183 -10.14 -24.20 8.17
CA SER A 183 -9.28 -24.26 9.35
C SER A 183 -9.07 -25.75 9.67
N GLY A 184 -7.82 -26.23 9.72
CA GLY A 184 -7.44 -27.66 9.64
C GLY A 184 -7.96 -28.62 10.71
N LYS A 185 -9.10 -28.35 11.34
CA LYS A 185 -9.94 -29.29 12.08
C LYS A 185 -10.95 -29.94 11.12
N GLY A 186 -10.48 -30.74 10.18
CA GLY A 186 -11.33 -31.38 9.17
C GLY A 186 -10.80 -32.73 8.72
N GLY A 187 -11.13 -33.77 9.50
CA GLY A 187 -11.18 -35.16 9.03
C GLY A 187 -9.84 -35.88 8.89
N SER A 188 -9.31 -36.41 10.00
CA SER A 188 -8.62 -37.70 9.92
C SER A 188 -9.60 -38.66 9.29
N GLY A 189 -9.30 -39.16 8.09
CA GLY A 189 -10.13 -40.12 7.36
C GLY A 189 -10.32 -41.41 8.18
N ALA A 190 -11.24 -41.38 9.13
CA ALA A 190 -11.93 -42.58 9.56
C ALA A 190 -12.85 -42.92 8.39
N PRO A 191 -12.69 -44.07 7.71
CA PRO A 191 -13.71 -44.51 6.78
C PRO A 191 -15.02 -44.50 7.56
N THR A 192 -16.04 -43.85 7.02
CA THR A 192 -17.39 -44.04 7.52
C THR A 192 -17.69 -45.50 7.23
N ALA A 193 -17.43 -46.35 8.22
CA ALA A 193 -17.81 -47.75 8.16
C ALA A 193 -19.31 -47.73 7.94
N GLY A 194 -19.68 -48.07 6.70
CA GLY A 194 -21.07 -48.30 6.34
C GLY A 194 -21.68 -49.16 7.41
N ARG A 195 -22.90 -48.78 7.82
CA ARG A 195 -23.76 -49.45 8.79
C ARG A 195 -23.66 -50.98 8.65
N GLY A 196 -22.70 -51.53 9.36
CA GLY A 196 -22.47 -52.92 9.64
C GLY A 196 -22.21 -52.94 11.13
N GLU A 197 -22.98 -53.73 11.85
CA GLU A 197 -22.80 -54.04 13.26
C GLU A 197 -21.31 -54.05 13.62
N PRO A 198 -20.87 -53.39 14.72
CA PRO A 198 -19.46 -53.40 15.09
C PRO A 198 -19.02 -54.85 15.28
N GLY A 199 -18.36 -55.40 14.27
CA GLY A 199 -17.75 -56.71 14.34
C GLY A 199 -16.71 -56.71 15.46
N PRO A 200 -16.50 -57.85 16.13
CA PRO A 200 -15.49 -57.94 17.16
C PRO A 200 -14.14 -57.44 16.63
N LEU A 201 -13.45 -56.63 17.43
CA LEU A 201 -12.10 -56.14 17.13
C LEU A 201 -11.24 -57.33 16.67
N THR A 202 -10.65 -57.23 15.49
CA THR A 202 -9.86 -58.32 14.91
C THR A 202 -8.37 -58.03 15.09
N ILE A 203 -7.64 -58.96 15.69
CA ILE A 203 -6.20 -58.89 15.94
C ILE A 203 -5.51 -59.92 15.05
N SER A 204 -4.35 -59.59 14.50
CA SER A 204 -3.55 -60.52 13.71
C SER A 204 -2.97 -61.66 14.57
N ALA A 205 -3.01 -62.89 14.06
CA ALA A 205 -2.36 -64.05 14.68
C ALA A 205 -0.84 -63.92 14.82
N ASP A 206 -0.22 -63.05 14.00
CA ASP A 206 1.23 -62.84 13.97
C ASP A 206 1.72 -61.83 15.02
N ASP A 207 0.82 -61.17 15.77
CA ASP A 207 1.18 -60.23 16.83
C ASP A 207 0.97 -60.83 18.24
N PRO A 208 1.98 -61.49 18.82
CA PRO A 208 1.86 -62.10 20.15
C PRO A 208 1.66 -61.07 21.26
N ARG A 209 2.07 -59.80 21.07
CA ARG A 209 1.89 -58.74 22.07
C ARG A 209 0.44 -58.26 22.09
N ALA A 210 -0.19 -58.13 20.92
CA ALA A 210 -1.60 -57.78 20.83
C ALA A 210 -2.49 -58.90 21.40
N ILE A 211 -2.18 -60.17 21.10
CA ILE A 211 -2.89 -61.31 21.69
C ILE A 211 -2.77 -61.29 23.21
N ALA A 212 -1.57 -61.11 23.76
CA ALA A 212 -1.33 -61.08 25.20
C ALA A 212 -2.11 -59.98 25.94
N ARG A 213 -2.31 -58.81 25.31
CA ARG A 213 -3.08 -57.70 25.90
C ARG A 213 -4.58 -57.95 25.91
N HIS A 214 -5.09 -58.73 24.96
CA HIS A 214 -6.51 -58.95 24.74
C HIS A 214 -6.98 -60.37 25.05
N VAL A 215 -6.20 -61.18 25.75
CA VAL A 215 -6.54 -62.58 26.12
C VAL A 215 -7.92 -62.70 26.75
N ALA A 216 -8.26 -61.80 27.68
CA ALA A 216 -9.56 -61.81 28.35
C ALA A 216 -10.73 -61.50 27.41
N ASP A 217 -10.52 -60.63 26.43
CA ASP A 217 -11.54 -60.26 25.44
C ASP A 217 -11.68 -61.28 24.31
N ILE A 218 -10.59 -61.97 23.97
CA ILE A 218 -10.58 -63.13 23.07
C ILE A 218 -11.40 -64.26 23.71
N ALA A 219 -11.15 -64.56 24.99
CA ALA A 219 -11.90 -65.57 25.74
C ALA A 219 -13.39 -65.21 25.88
N ALA A 220 -13.72 -63.93 25.96
CA ALA A 220 -15.09 -63.43 26.02
C ALA A 220 -15.77 -63.30 24.64
N GLY A 221 -15.09 -63.68 23.54
CA GLY A 221 -15.62 -63.59 22.18
C GLY A 221 -15.80 -62.17 21.64
N ARG A 222 -15.27 -61.16 22.34
CA ARG A 222 -15.32 -59.73 21.94
C ARG A 222 -14.23 -59.36 20.93
N VAL A 223 -13.18 -60.17 20.85
CA VAL A 223 -12.03 -59.98 19.98
C VAL A 223 -11.80 -61.25 19.18
N ARG A 224 -11.61 -61.12 17.88
CA ARG A 224 -11.30 -62.22 16.97
C ARG A 224 -9.81 -62.21 16.64
N VAL A 225 -9.19 -63.38 16.54
CA VAL A 225 -7.84 -63.51 15.98
C VAL A 225 -7.98 -63.94 14.52
N ALA A 226 -7.35 -63.22 13.58
CA ALA A 226 -7.38 -63.49 12.14
C ALA A 226 -5.97 -63.64 11.56
#